data_AF-A0AB73Q2U9-F1
#
_entry.id   AF-A0AB73Q2U9-F1
#
_cell.length_a   1.000
_cell.length_b   1.000
_cell.length_c   1.000
_cell.angle_alpha   90.00
_cell.angle_beta   90.00
_cell.angle_gamma   90.00
#
_symmetry.space_group_name_H-M   'P 1'
#
loop_
_entity.id
_entity.type
_entity.pdbx_description
1 polymer ?
#
loop_
_entity_poly.entity_id
_entity_poly.type
_entity_poly.pdbx_seq_one_letter_code
_entity_poly.pdbx_strand_id
1 'polypeptide(L)'
;MNLTLHVNGDSLTMLAEIIDLRADPQDDILLRKLLAHAFPGLRLRRGALTINPDENTLVYSYEHDFLALDKTRFENLLANFAETTQELRNTAQRLR
;
A
#
# COMPACT_ATOMS: atom_id res chain seq x y z
N MET A 1 6.82 5.59 10.90
CA MET A 1 6.10 4.81 9.87
C MET A 1 5.14 3.90 10.60
N ASN A 2 3.84 4.12 10.44
CA ASN A 2 2.84 3.19 10.94
C ASN A 2 2.53 2.18 9.84
N LEU A 3 2.61 0.90 10.19
CA LEU A 3 2.14 -0.22 9.39
C LEU A 3 1.16 -0.98 10.27
N THR A 4 0.04 -1.37 9.70
CA THR A 4 -0.99 -2.14 10.43
C THR A 4 -1.03 -3.54 9.88
N LEU A 5 -1.02 -4.52 10.79
CA LEU A 5 -1.10 -5.94 10.50
C LEU A 5 -2.43 -6.45 11.02
N HIS A 6 -3.26 -6.98 10.13
CA HIS A 6 -4.52 -7.62 10.49
C HIS A 6 -4.46 -9.09 10.13
N VAL A 7 -4.81 -9.95 11.08
CA VAL A 7 -5.02 -11.38 10.82
C VAL A 7 -6.52 -11.63 10.85
N ASN A 8 -7.05 -12.21 9.78
CA ASN A 8 -8.46 -12.58 9.69
C ASN A 8 -8.59 -13.99 9.12
N GLY A 9 -8.87 -14.96 10.01
CA GLY A 9 -8.87 -16.37 9.65
C GLY A 9 -7.51 -16.79 9.09
N ASP A 10 -7.51 -17.28 7.85
CA ASP A 10 -6.33 -17.77 7.16
C ASP A 10 -5.60 -16.68 6.34
N SER A 11 -5.96 -15.39 6.49
CA SER A 11 -5.28 -14.30 5.79
C SER A 11 -4.57 -13.31 6.71
N LEU A 12 -3.41 -12.85 6.25
CA LEU A 12 -2.67 -11.71 6.77
C LEU A 12 -2.85 -10.54 5.81
N THR A 13 -3.40 -9.44 6.30
CA THR A 13 -3.48 -8.17 5.59
C THR A 13 -2.50 -7.17 6.20
N MET A 14 -1.62 -6.61 5.37
CA MET A 14 -0.73 -5.50 5.71
C MET A 14 -1.28 -4.22 5.09
N LEU A 15 -1.40 -3.16 5.89
CA LEU A 15 -1.90 -1.86 5.47
C LEU A 15 -0.87 -0.78 5.78
N ALA A 16 -0.73 0.18 4.86
CA ALA A 16 0.10 1.35 5.04
C ALA A 16 -0.54 2.58 4.40
N GLU A 17 -0.78 3.62 5.18
CA GLU A 17 -1.15 4.93 4.64
C GLU A 17 -0.02 5.49 3.79
N ILE A 18 -0.34 5.94 2.58
CA ILE A 18 0.59 6.54 1.63
C ILE A 18 0.52 8.06 1.70
N ILE A 19 -0.68 8.63 1.62
CA ILE A 19 -0.89 10.07 1.66
C ILE A 19 -2.34 10.41 1.99
N ASP A 20 -2.55 11.50 2.73
CA ASP A 20 -3.88 12.09 2.92
C ASP A 20 -4.39 12.65 1.58
N LEU A 21 -5.66 12.43 1.29
CA LEU A 21 -6.34 12.91 0.10
C LEU A 21 -7.25 14.09 0.45
N ARG A 22 -7.16 15.13 -0.36
CA ARG A 22 -8.06 16.28 -0.37
C ARG A 22 -9.09 16.05 -1.46
N ALA A 23 -10.33 16.44 -1.20
CA ALA A 23 -11.39 16.42 -2.21
C ALA A 23 -11.24 17.60 -3.19
N ASP A 24 -10.08 17.68 -3.86
CA ASP A 24 -9.76 18.71 -4.84
C ASP A 24 -9.21 18.11 -6.16
N PRO A 25 -9.29 18.85 -7.28
CA PRO A 25 -8.85 18.32 -8.57
C PRO A 25 -7.35 17.98 -8.66
N GLN A 26 -6.50 18.52 -7.77
CA GLN A 26 -5.08 18.20 -7.78
C GLN A 26 -4.83 16.79 -7.29
N ASP A 27 -5.56 16.38 -6.26
CA ASP A 27 -5.46 15.04 -5.72
C ASP A 27 -6.08 13.99 -6.66
N ASP A 28 -7.10 14.33 -7.47
CA ASP A 28 -7.57 13.47 -8.56
C ASP A 28 -6.47 13.22 -9.64
N ILE A 29 -5.73 14.27 -9.99
CA ILE A 29 -4.58 14.17 -10.92
C ILE A 29 -3.46 13.33 -10.28
N LEU A 30 -3.18 13.53 -8.98
CA LEU A 30 -2.21 12.75 -8.24
C LEU A 30 -2.57 11.25 -8.25
N LEU A 31 -3.82 10.91 -7.94
CA LEU A 31 -4.32 9.53 -7.98
C LEU A 31 -4.08 8.90 -9.36
N ARG A 32 -4.42 9.62 -10.44
CA ARG A 32 -4.16 9.14 -11.81
C ARG A 32 -2.67 8.90 -12.06
N LYS A 33 -1.78 9.80 -11.62
CA LYS A 33 -0.33 9.65 -11.76
C LYS A 33 0.20 8.45 -10.96
N LEU A 34 -0.30 8.23 -9.75
CA LEU A 34 0.08 7.09 -8.90
C LEU A 34 -0.37 5.76 -9.49
N LEU A 35 -1.60 5.68 -9.98
CA LEU A 35 -2.10 4.49 -10.67
C LEU A 35 -1.30 4.19 -11.93
N ALA A 36 -0.91 5.22 -12.70
CA ALA A 36 -0.03 5.05 -13.85
C ALA A 36 1.38 4.60 -13.44
N HIS A 37 1.91 5.11 -12.34
CA HIS A 37 3.22 4.71 -11.80
C HIS A 37 3.21 3.24 -11.34
N ALA A 38 2.11 2.77 -10.76
CA ALA A 38 1.93 1.39 -10.33
C ALA A 38 1.78 0.38 -11.49
N PHE A 39 1.61 0.85 -12.74
CA PHE A 39 1.47 -0.01 -13.90
C PHE A 39 2.82 -0.53 -14.44
N PRO A 40 2.90 -1.78 -14.92
CA PRO A 40 1.92 -2.86 -14.75
C PRO A 40 2.01 -3.39 -13.31
N GLY A 41 0.89 -3.77 -12.68
CA GLY A 41 0.75 -4.06 -11.23
C GLY A 41 1.76 -5.03 -10.57
N LEU A 42 2.66 -5.64 -11.35
CA LEU A 42 3.92 -6.23 -10.92
C LEU A 42 4.74 -5.30 -9.99
N ARG A 43 4.69 -3.98 -10.20
CA ARG A 43 5.38 -3.01 -9.32
C ARG A 43 4.84 -3.04 -7.88
N LEU A 44 3.57 -3.38 -7.70
CA LEU A 44 2.95 -3.54 -6.39
C LEU A 44 3.10 -4.96 -5.83
N ARG A 45 3.74 -5.89 -6.54
CA ARG A 45 4.02 -7.26 -6.09
C ARG A 45 2.81 -8.02 -5.49
N ARG A 46 1.58 -7.79 -6.00
CA ARG A 46 0.26 -8.29 -5.52
C ARG A 46 -0.46 -7.40 -4.52
N GLY A 47 0.13 -6.30 -4.06
CA GLY A 47 -0.58 -5.29 -3.31
C GLY A 47 -1.46 -4.40 -4.19
N ALA A 48 -2.35 -3.64 -3.55
CA ALA A 48 -3.28 -2.73 -4.17
C ALA A 48 -3.19 -1.34 -3.54
N LEU A 49 -3.48 -0.32 -4.35
CA LEU A 49 -3.73 1.04 -3.86
C LEU A 49 -5.24 1.21 -3.70
N THR A 50 -5.70 1.49 -2.49
CA THR A 50 -7.11 1.62 -2.11
C THR A 50 -7.32 2.94 -1.36
N ILE A 51 -8.54 3.50 -1.40
CA ILE A 51 -8.88 4.69 -0.62
C ILE A 51 -9.58 4.25 0.67
N ASN A 52 -9.11 4.72 1.82
CA ASN A 52 -9.87 4.65 3.07
C ASN A 52 -10.86 5.83 3.10
N PRO A 53 -12.18 5.59 2.98
CA PRO A 53 -13.17 6.67 2.94
C PRO A 53 -13.36 7.36 4.30
N ASP A 54 -13.07 6.67 5.41
CA ASP A 54 -13.29 7.21 6.75
C ASP A 54 -12.21 8.22 7.14
N GLU A 55 -10.98 7.98 6.67
CA GLU A 55 -9.81 8.82 6.96
C GLU A 55 -9.41 9.70 5.77
N ASN A 56 -10.04 9.54 4.61
CA ASN A 56 -9.64 10.16 3.34
C ASN A 56 -8.17 9.96 3.02
N THR A 57 -7.65 8.73 3.18
CA THR A 57 -6.24 8.41 2.90
C THR A 57 -6.13 7.45 1.73
N LEU A 58 -5.07 7.60 0.92
CA LEU A 58 -4.64 6.54 0.03
C LEU A 58 -3.84 5.52 0.84
N VAL A 59 -4.24 4.25 0.76
CA VAL A 59 -3.65 3.14 1.50
C VAL A 59 -3.08 2.13 0.51
N TYR A 60 -1.87 1.65 0.79
CA TYR A 60 -1.32 0.47 0.16
C TYR A 60 -1.69 -0.76 1.01
N SER A 61 -2.37 -1.72 0.39
CA SER A 61 -2.81 -2.96 1.02
C SER A 61 -2.14 -4.16 0.37
N TYR A 62 -1.80 -5.16 1.18
CA TYR A 62 -1.24 -6.42 0.71
C TYR A 62 -1.83 -7.58 1.50
N GLU A 63 -2.39 -8.56 0.81
CA GLU A 63 -2.96 -9.76 1.43
C GLU A 63 -2.12 -11.00 1.10
N HIS A 64 -1.94 -11.85 2.11
CA HIS A 64 -1.25 -13.13 1.99
C HIS A 64 -1.98 -14.24 2.76
N ASP A 65 -1.84 -15.47 2.28
CA ASP A 65 -2.25 -16.66 3.03
C ASP A 65 -1.36 -16.82 4.27
N PHE A 66 -1.95 -16.68 5.45
CA PHE A 66 -1.25 -16.76 6.73
C PHE A 66 -0.66 -18.16 6.97
N LEU A 67 -1.32 -19.22 6.50
CA LEU A 67 -0.88 -20.60 6.70
C LEU A 67 0.37 -20.94 5.86
N ALA A 68 0.64 -20.15 4.82
CA ALA A 68 1.83 -20.31 3.98
C ALA A 68 3.08 -19.61 4.55
N LEU A 69 2.96 -18.92 5.69
CA LEU A 69 4.03 -18.14 6.31
C LEU A 69 4.84 -18.98 7.31
N ASP A 70 6.15 -19.00 7.09
CA ASP A 70 7.13 -19.24 8.14
C ASP A 70 7.75 -17.89 8.57
N LYS A 71 8.56 -17.92 9.64
CA LYS A 71 9.22 -16.71 10.16
C LYS A 71 9.99 -15.95 9.07
N THR A 72 10.79 -16.64 8.26
CA THR A 72 11.64 -16.04 7.24
C THR A 72 10.82 -15.43 6.11
N ARG A 73 9.75 -16.12 5.67
CA ARG A 73 8.81 -15.60 4.67
C ARG A 73 8.10 -14.36 5.17
N PHE A 74 7.63 -14.37 6.42
CA PHE A 74 7.00 -13.21 7.03
C PHE A 74 7.95 -12.01 7.10
N GLU A 75 9.18 -12.20 7.60
CA GLU A 75 10.19 -11.13 7.67
C GLU A 75 10.50 -10.56 6.29
N ASN A 76 10.67 -11.41 5.26
CA ASN A 76 10.89 -10.98 3.89
C ASN A 76 9.68 -10.24 3.30
N LEU A 77 8.46 -10.70 3.57
CA LEU A 77 7.24 -10.04 3.12
C LEU A 77 7.10 -8.66 3.76
N LEU A 78 7.35 -8.55 5.06
CA LEU A 78 7.29 -7.29 5.80
C LEU A 78 8.35 -6.30 5.29
N ALA A 79 9.58 -6.76 5.04
CA ALA A 79 10.65 -5.93 4.49
C ALA A 79 10.30 -5.38 3.10
N ASN A 80 9.83 -6.26 2.20
CA ASN A 80 9.38 -5.85 0.87
C ASN A 80 8.19 -4.88 0.93
N PHE A 81 7.23 -5.14 1.82
CA PHE A 81 6.07 -4.29 2.03
C PHE A 81 6.48 -2.88 2.51
N ALA A 82 7.42 -2.81 3.46
CA ALA A 82 7.97 -1.55 3.95
C ALA A 82 8.71 -0.77 2.85
N GLU A 83 9.52 -1.45 2.04
CA GLU A 83 10.24 -0.84 0.92
C GLU A 83 9.27 -0.25 -0.13
N THR A 84 8.30 -1.04 -0.59
CA THR A 84 7.28 -0.58 -1.55
C THR A 84 6.45 0.58 -0.97
N THR A 85 6.08 0.50 0.30
CA THR A 85 5.38 1.60 0.99
C THR A 85 6.19 2.90 0.95
N GLN A 86 7.48 2.82 1.25
CA GLN A 86 8.34 4.01 1.25
C GLN A 86 8.53 4.58 -0.15
N GLU A 87 8.69 3.73 -1.17
CA GLU A 87 8.75 4.15 -2.57
C GLU A 87 7.47 4.88 -3.01
N LEU A 88 6.30 4.33 -2.66
CA LEU A 88 5.00 4.92 -2.95
C LEU A 88 4.83 6.28 -2.26
N ARG A 89 5.20 6.40 -0.98
CA ARG A 89 5.18 7.68 -0.24
C ARG A 89 6.06 8.73 -0.89
N ASN A 90 7.31 8.38 -1.19
CA ASN A 90 8.27 9.28 -1.85
C ASN A 90 7.73 9.72 -3.22
N THR A 91 7.14 8.79 -3.97
CA THR A 91 6.56 9.08 -5.28
C THR A 91 5.32 9.97 -5.16
N ALA A 92 4.42 9.72 -4.20
CA ALA A 92 3.26 10.56 -3.95
C ALA A 92 3.66 11.99 -3.58
N GLN A 93 4.64 12.15 -2.68
CA GLN A 93 5.18 13.46 -2.29
C GLN A 93 5.82 14.21 -3.45
N ARG A 94 6.53 13.51 -4.36
CA ARG A 94 7.15 14.12 -5.54
C ARG A 94 6.13 14.55 -6.61
N LEU A 95 5.00 13.84 -6.71
CA LEU A 95 4.01 14.03 -7.78
C LEU A 95 2.88 15.02 -7.41
N ARG A 96 2.71 15.27 -6.10
CA ARG A 96 1.78 16.26 -5.54
C ARG A 96 2.33 17.67 -5.75
#